data_AF-A0A9D5PR22-F1
#
_entry.id   AF-A0A9D5PR22-F1
#
_cell.length_a   1.000
_cell.length_b   1.000
_cell.length_c   1.000
_cell.angle_alpha   90.00
_cell.angle_beta   90.00
_cell.angle_gamma   90.00
#
_symmetry.space_group_name_H-M   'P 1'
#
loop_
_entity.id
_entity.type
_entity.pdbx_description
1 polymer ?
#
loop_
_entity_poly.entity_id
_entity_poly.type
_entity_poly.pdbx_seq_one_letter_code
_entity_poly.pdbx_strand_id
1 'polypeptide(L)'
;MKKKTSSRKLSLVERITQSKLSVIVIAIISIILGIVFIASQSFNKPISRSEAVPYSGELEEYEVWGNYRTIHFKDGSSYEVYTHAERQDFQNTMKSLPKGTKLYLLINPNNNYVIEVKTETEELLNFEASQEAIDSYDNGYIAIGIVVCTCGVLLILWAIFSSKAERKETARHAEKTKKRVKQKDDPAIRHADYSVKGKILLAATIEEYKISYRRVKSVNELIVNGVVYDEKKGIIEFAHNLSAVIDGHTIEAGLDKDSYSYIRFDGELIADKKRII
;
A
#
# COMPACT_ATOMS: atom_id res chain seq x y z
N MET A 1 -12.01 44.60 1.00
CA MET A 1 -11.79 43.42 1.87
C MET A 1 -10.55 42.66 1.39
N LYS A 2 -9.51 42.55 2.22
CA LYS A 2 -8.27 41.81 1.91
C LYS A 2 -8.54 40.30 1.98
N LYS A 3 -8.32 39.58 0.87
CA LYS A 3 -8.30 38.11 0.84
C LYS A 3 -7.25 37.61 1.83
N LYS A 4 -7.68 36.92 2.89
CA LYS A 4 -6.81 36.16 3.78
C LYS A 4 -6.61 34.78 3.15
N THR A 5 -5.71 34.67 2.18
CA THR A 5 -5.26 33.38 1.67
C THR A 5 -4.47 32.71 2.79
N SER A 6 -5.16 31.87 3.57
CA SER A 6 -4.52 30.96 4.51
C SER A 6 -3.70 29.96 3.69
N SER A 7 -2.41 30.28 3.50
CA SER A 7 -1.42 29.33 3.00
C SER A 7 -1.24 28.25 4.06
N ARG A 8 -2.08 27.21 4.04
CA ARG A 8 -1.90 26.02 4.86
C ARG A 8 -0.54 25.42 4.50
N LYS A 9 0.41 25.41 5.44
CA LYS A 9 1.69 24.71 5.24
C LYS A 9 1.36 23.23 5.05
N LEU A 10 1.57 22.71 3.84
CA LEU A 10 1.48 21.27 3.59
C LEU A 10 2.48 20.54 4.49
N SER A 11 1.99 19.48 5.13
CA SER A 11 2.80 18.51 5.87
C SER A 11 3.81 17.83 4.94
N LEU A 12 4.87 17.26 5.52
CA LEU A 12 5.90 16.53 4.77
C LEU A 12 5.26 15.39 3.94
N VAL A 13 4.30 14.67 4.52
CA VAL A 13 3.57 13.59 3.88
C VAL A 13 2.81 14.08 2.66
N GLU A 14 2.07 15.19 2.78
CA GLU A 14 1.31 15.76 1.65
C GLU A 14 2.24 16.25 0.52
N ARG A 15 3.43 16.79 0.84
CA ARG A 15 4.41 17.20 -0.18
C ARG A 15 5.01 16.00 -0.92
N ILE A 16 5.29 14.93 -0.19
CA ILE A 16 5.82 13.67 -0.73
C ILE A 16 4.77 13.00 -1.62
N THR A 17 3.50 12.96 -1.20
CA THR A 17 2.43 12.32 -1.98
C THR A 17 1.99 13.15 -3.20
N GLN A 18 2.18 14.48 -3.19
CA GLN A 18 1.94 15.32 -4.36
C GLN A 18 2.99 15.14 -5.46
N SER A 19 4.20 14.69 -5.12
CA SER A 19 5.27 14.46 -6.08
C SER A 19 5.20 13.04 -6.65
N LYS A 20 4.88 12.91 -7.93
CA LYS A 20 4.87 11.61 -8.63
C LYS A 20 6.21 10.89 -8.58
N LEU A 21 7.31 11.65 -8.65
CA LEU A 21 8.66 11.09 -8.52
C LEU A 21 8.85 10.48 -7.14
N SER A 22 8.41 11.17 -6.09
CA SER A 22 8.50 10.69 -4.72
C SER A 22 7.64 9.44 -4.49
N VAL A 23 6.43 9.39 -5.08
CA VAL A 23 5.58 8.18 -5.05
C VAL A 23 6.27 6.98 -5.72
N ILE A 24 6.90 7.19 -6.88
CA ILE A 24 7.63 6.12 -7.58
C ILE A 24 8.84 5.66 -6.76
N VAL A 25 9.61 6.58 -6.18
CA VAL A 25 10.77 6.24 -5.34
C VAL A 25 10.34 5.43 -4.11
N ILE A 26 9.26 5.85 -3.42
CA ILE A 26 8.70 5.10 -2.29
C ILE A 26 8.27 3.70 -2.73
N ALA A 27 7.60 3.58 -3.87
CA ALA A 27 7.18 2.29 -4.39
C ALA A 27 8.36 1.36 -4.68
N ILE A 28 9.46 1.87 -5.23
CA ILE A 28 10.69 1.11 -5.47
C ILE A 28 11.31 0.66 -4.15
N ILE A 29 11.42 1.56 -3.17
CA ILE A 29 11.94 1.23 -1.83
C ILE A 29 11.09 0.12 -1.19
N SER A 30 9.77 0.21 -1.28
CA SER A 30 8.87 -0.83 -0.78
C SER A 30 9.12 -2.17 -1.46
N ILE A 31 9.26 -2.20 -2.79
CA ILE A 31 9.56 -3.44 -3.52
C ILE A 31 10.90 -4.04 -3.07
N ILE A 32 11.95 -3.22 -2.95
CA ILE A 32 13.26 -3.68 -2.48
C ILE A 32 13.14 -4.25 -1.06
N LEU A 33 12.43 -3.57 -0.16
CA LEU A 33 12.22 -4.04 1.20
C LEU A 33 11.46 -5.37 1.22
N GLY A 34 10.41 -5.51 0.42
CA GLY A 34 9.65 -6.76 0.29
C GLY A 34 10.51 -7.91 -0.26
N ILE A 35 11.41 -7.64 -1.22
CA ILE A 35 12.38 -8.62 -1.71
C ILE A 35 13.34 -9.03 -0.58
N VAL A 36 13.84 -8.09 0.22
CA VAL A 36 14.70 -8.40 1.37
C VAL A 36 13.98 -9.32 2.36
N PHE A 37 12.72 -9.03 2.70
CA PHE A 37 11.90 -9.88 3.58
C PHE A 37 11.76 -11.32 3.07
N ILE A 38 11.62 -11.50 1.76
CA ILE A 38 11.51 -12.83 1.13
C ILE A 38 12.88 -13.51 1.08
N ALA A 39 13.91 -12.80 0.62
CA ALA A 39 15.25 -13.34 0.41
C ALA A 39 15.92 -13.76 1.71
N SER A 40 15.71 -13.02 2.81
CA SER A 40 16.26 -13.36 4.12
C SER A 40 15.77 -14.70 4.65
N GLN A 41 14.57 -15.16 4.25
CA GLN A 41 14.04 -16.46 4.69
C GLN A 41 14.68 -17.66 3.97
N SER A 42 15.46 -17.41 2.91
CA SER A 42 16.09 -18.50 2.17
C SER A 42 17.12 -19.31 2.99
N PHE A 43 17.67 -18.72 4.05
CA PHE A 43 18.62 -19.36 4.97
C PHE A 43 17.97 -20.36 5.92
N ASN A 44 16.66 -20.29 6.11
CA ASN A 44 15.95 -21.07 7.11
C ASN A 44 15.15 -22.24 6.53
N LYS A 45 15.40 -22.57 5.26
CA LYS A 45 14.71 -23.68 4.59
C LYS A 45 14.89 -24.98 5.38
N PRO A 46 13.83 -25.81 5.48
CA PRO A 46 13.94 -27.15 6.02
C PRO A 46 15.00 -27.97 5.29
N ILE A 47 15.76 -28.72 6.07
CA ILE A 47 16.78 -29.67 5.66
C ILE A 47 16.39 -31.10 6.06
N SER A 48 16.99 -32.08 5.41
CA SER A 48 16.93 -33.47 5.83
C SER A 48 17.87 -33.74 7.02
N ARG A 49 17.59 -34.78 7.81
CA ARG A 49 18.46 -35.17 8.95
C ARG A 49 19.91 -35.45 8.53
N SER A 50 20.12 -35.95 7.32
CA SER A 50 21.47 -36.22 6.77
C SER A 50 22.27 -34.97 6.43
N GLU A 51 21.61 -33.83 6.25
CA GLU A 51 22.26 -32.54 5.98
C GLU A 51 22.62 -31.78 7.27
N ALA A 52 22.05 -32.20 8.41
CA ALA A 52 22.30 -31.57 9.68
C ALA A 52 23.71 -31.89 10.20
N VAL A 53 24.33 -30.91 10.84
CA VAL A 53 25.65 -31.06 11.45
C VAL A 53 25.48 -31.56 12.88
N PRO A 54 25.99 -32.76 13.24
CA PRO A 54 25.93 -33.25 14.59
C PRO A 54 26.99 -32.58 15.47
N TYR A 55 26.63 -32.26 16.70
CA TYR A 55 27.57 -31.81 17.74
C TYR A 55 27.26 -32.51 19.06
N SER A 56 28.29 -32.77 19.88
CA SER A 56 28.10 -33.31 21.22
C SER A 56 29.07 -32.68 22.21
N GLY A 57 28.57 -32.29 23.38
CA GLY A 57 29.39 -31.64 24.40
C GLY A 57 28.73 -31.64 25.78
N GLU A 58 29.47 -31.16 26.78
CA GLU A 58 28.97 -30.97 28.14
C GLU A 58 28.41 -29.55 28.33
N LEU A 59 27.15 -29.47 28.76
CA LEU A 59 26.45 -28.22 29.02
C LEU A 59 27.17 -27.40 30.10
N GLU A 60 27.49 -26.14 29.80
CA GLU A 60 27.97 -25.16 30.78
C GLU A 60 26.82 -24.28 31.28
N GLU A 61 25.99 -23.76 30.37
CA GLU A 61 24.87 -22.88 30.70
C GLU A 61 23.86 -22.81 29.55
N TYR A 62 22.59 -22.60 29.89
CA TYR A 62 21.56 -22.20 28.94
C TYR A 62 21.13 -20.74 29.18
N GLU A 63 21.51 -19.86 28.27
CA GLU A 63 21.28 -18.42 28.38
C GLU A 63 20.01 -18.00 27.63
N VAL A 64 19.20 -17.18 28.30
CA VAL A 64 17.96 -16.62 27.75
C VAL A 64 17.98 -15.12 27.94
N TRP A 65 18.17 -14.36 26.85
CA TRP A 65 18.17 -12.90 26.87
C TRP A 65 17.35 -12.30 25.73
N GLY A 66 16.21 -11.68 26.04
CA GLY A 66 15.30 -11.13 25.03
C GLY A 66 14.81 -12.19 24.04
N ASN A 67 15.22 -12.09 22.78
CA ASN A 67 14.94 -13.06 21.71
C ASN A 67 16.13 -13.98 21.39
N TYR A 68 17.19 -13.96 22.21
CA TYR A 68 18.36 -14.82 22.06
C TYR A 68 18.25 -16.00 23.01
N ARG A 69 18.60 -17.19 22.50
CA ARG A 69 18.59 -18.47 23.21
C ARG A 69 19.88 -19.19 22.85
N THR A 70 20.77 -19.36 23.82
CA THR A 70 22.11 -19.87 23.53
C THR A 70 22.45 -20.99 24.48
N ILE A 71 22.88 -22.12 23.92
CA ILE A 71 23.44 -23.25 24.67
C ILE A 71 24.95 -23.07 24.67
N HIS A 72 25.54 -22.88 25.84
CA HIS A 72 26.99 -22.76 26.03
C HIS A 72 27.55 -24.08 26.52
N PHE A 73 28.69 -24.49 25.95
CA PHE A 73 29.38 -25.73 26.27
C PHE A 73 30.72 -25.45 26.98
N LYS A 74 31.18 -26.42 27.78
CA LYS A 74 32.46 -26.32 28.52
C LYS A 74 33.69 -26.17 27.63
N ASP A 75 33.63 -26.64 26.39
CA ASP A 75 34.72 -26.48 25.42
C ASP A 75 34.79 -25.06 24.83
N GLY A 76 33.90 -24.16 25.25
CA GLY A 76 33.79 -22.79 24.78
C GLY A 76 32.94 -22.61 23.52
N SER A 77 32.39 -23.70 22.97
CA SER A 77 31.44 -23.60 21.85
C SER A 77 30.07 -23.15 22.32
N SER A 78 29.33 -22.49 21.43
CA SER A 78 27.97 -22.03 21.70
C SER A 78 27.10 -22.15 20.46
N TYR A 79 25.84 -22.48 20.66
CA TYR A 79 24.88 -22.68 19.59
C TYR A 79 23.54 -22.03 19.92
N GLU A 80 22.93 -21.39 18.93
CA GLU A 80 21.67 -20.68 19.09
C GLU A 80 20.47 -21.59 18.84
N VAL A 81 19.45 -21.49 19.68
CA VAL A 81 18.14 -22.12 19.48
C VAL A 81 17.20 -21.09 18.89
N TYR A 82 16.43 -21.45 17.88
CA TYR A 82 15.46 -20.53 17.31
C TYR A 82 14.32 -20.25 18.31
N THR A 83 14.12 -18.99 18.68
CA THR A 83 13.17 -18.58 19.73
C THR A 83 11.71 -18.99 19.46
N HIS A 84 11.34 -19.20 18.20
CA HIS A 84 9.99 -19.64 17.84
C HIS A 84 9.87 -21.17 17.67
N ALA A 85 10.99 -21.90 17.70
CA ALA A 85 11.01 -23.36 17.64
C ALA A 85 10.90 -24.02 19.03
N GLU A 86 11.33 -23.33 20.08
CA GLU A 86 11.25 -23.85 21.44
C GLU A 86 9.89 -23.59 22.11
N ARG A 87 9.52 -24.51 22.99
CA ARG A 87 8.36 -24.40 23.88
C ARG A 87 8.83 -24.06 25.31
N GLN A 88 7.90 -23.62 26.16
CA GLN A 88 8.21 -23.21 27.53
C GLN A 88 8.74 -24.36 28.40
N ASP A 89 8.28 -25.58 28.15
CA ASP A 89 8.78 -26.81 28.77
C ASP A 89 10.26 -27.05 28.42
N PHE A 90 10.65 -26.94 27.16
CA PHE A 90 12.06 -27.03 26.74
C PHE A 90 12.94 -26.04 27.50
N GLN A 91 12.55 -24.76 27.57
CA GLN A 91 13.32 -23.75 28.32
C GLN A 91 13.47 -24.11 29.79
N ASN A 92 12.38 -24.57 30.43
CA ASN A 92 12.38 -24.92 31.85
C ASN A 92 13.27 -26.16 32.10
N THR A 93 13.23 -27.13 31.20
CA THR A 93 14.09 -28.31 31.26
C THR A 93 15.55 -27.92 31.08
N MET A 94 15.90 -27.17 30.02
CA MET A 94 17.28 -26.72 29.76
C MET A 94 17.87 -25.90 30.91
N LYS A 95 17.08 -25.05 31.58
CA LYS A 95 17.52 -24.28 32.76
C LYS A 95 17.71 -25.13 34.02
N SER A 96 17.01 -26.26 34.13
CA SER A 96 17.10 -27.14 35.30
C SER A 96 18.15 -28.24 35.15
N LEU A 97 18.67 -28.47 33.93
CA LEU A 97 19.75 -29.42 33.69
C LEU A 97 21.01 -29.07 34.48
N PRO A 98 21.64 -30.04 35.17
CA PRO A 98 22.91 -29.84 35.84
C PRO A 98 24.01 -29.45 34.85
N LYS A 99 24.91 -28.57 35.27
CA LYS A 99 26.17 -28.31 34.55
C LYS A 99 26.94 -29.62 34.36
N GLY A 100 27.52 -29.82 33.19
CA GLY A 100 28.19 -31.06 32.79
C GLY A 100 27.27 -32.10 32.14
N THR A 101 25.96 -31.84 32.03
CA THR A 101 25.06 -32.76 31.31
C THR A 101 25.49 -32.89 29.86
N LYS A 102 25.65 -34.13 29.38
CA LYS A 102 26.02 -34.39 27.99
C LYS A 102 24.82 -34.19 27.08
N LEU A 103 24.98 -33.33 26.07
CA LEU A 103 23.97 -33.05 25.06
C LEU A 103 24.44 -33.51 23.68
N TYR A 104 23.49 -33.93 22.87
CA TYR A 104 23.66 -34.24 21.45
C TYR A 104 22.76 -33.30 20.65
N LEU A 105 23.36 -32.52 19.76
CA LEU A 105 22.69 -31.52 18.96
C LEU A 105 22.67 -31.94 17.49
N LEU A 106 21.60 -31.56 16.78
CA LEU A 106 21.63 -31.41 15.33
C LEU A 106 21.48 -29.94 14.99
N ILE A 107 22.36 -29.44 14.13
CA ILE A 107 22.45 -28.02 13.75
C ILE A 107 22.14 -27.89 12.26
N ASN A 108 21.33 -26.89 11.89
CA ASN A 108 21.11 -26.54 10.50
C ASN A 108 22.28 -25.69 9.98
N PRO A 109 23.04 -26.15 8.96
CA PRO A 109 24.23 -25.44 8.47
C PRO A 109 23.90 -24.15 7.71
N ASN A 110 22.66 -23.93 7.31
CA ASN A 110 22.26 -22.75 6.54
C ASN A 110 22.05 -21.51 7.42
N ASN A 111 21.63 -21.71 8.68
CA ASN A 111 21.32 -20.63 9.62
C ASN A 111 22.00 -20.78 11.00
N ASN A 112 22.75 -21.87 11.21
CA ASN A 112 23.43 -22.22 12.46
C ASN A 112 22.50 -22.39 13.68
N TYR A 113 21.19 -22.58 13.46
CA TYR A 113 20.28 -22.88 14.55
C TYR A 113 20.29 -24.37 14.91
N VAL A 114 20.22 -24.62 16.22
CA VAL A 114 19.94 -25.94 16.77
C VAL A 114 18.51 -26.32 16.43
N ILE A 115 18.35 -27.46 15.77
CA ILE A 115 17.06 -28.01 15.36
C ILE A 115 16.70 -29.28 16.13
N GLU A 116 17.66 -29.91 16.81
CA GLU A 116 17.40 -31.03 17.72
C GLU A 116 18.32 -30.93 18.94
N VAL A 117 17.78 -31.27 20.12
CA VAL A 117 18.54 -31.41 21.37
C VAL A 117 18.13 -32.71 22.05
N LYS A 118 19.11 -33.56 22.34
CA LYS A 118 18.94 -34.82 23.07
C LYS A 118 19.91 -34.93 24.23
N THR A 119 19.47 -35.57 25.30
CA THR A 119 20.36 -36.18 26.29
C THR A 119 20.58 -37.66 25.93
N GLU A 120 21.24 -38.42 26.80
CA GLU A 120 21.34 -39.87 26.62
C GLU A 120 19.99 -40.59 26.75
N THR A 121 19.00 -39.97 27.42
CA THR A 121 17.74 -40.62 27.80
C THR A 121 16.50 -39.97 27.21
N GLU A 122 16.58 -38.71 26.79
CA GLU A 122 15.41 -37.91 26.43
C GLU A 122 15.68 -36.98 25.24
N GLU A 123 14.67 -36.82 24.38
CA GLU A 123 14.63 -35.77 23.36
C GLU A 123 14.00 -34.52 23.94
N LEU A 124 14.79 -33.45 24.05
CA LEU A 124 14.35 -32.18 24.63
C LEU A 124 13.78 -31.24 23.56
N LEU A 125 14.37 -31.26 22.37
CA LEU A 125 13.91 -30.49 21.21
C LEU A 125 13.87 -31.42 20.01
N ASN A 126 12.71 -31.51 19.35
CA ASN A 126 12.46 -32.41 18.24
C ASN A 126 12.84 -31.77 16.89
N PHE A 127 13.52 -32.54 16.04
CA PHE A 127 13.97 -32.11 14.70
C PHE A 127 12.83 -31.65 13.80
N GLU A 128 11.81 -32.49 13.62
CA GLU A 128 10.71 -32.22 12.70
C GLU A 128 9.90 -30.99 13.16
N ALA A 129 9.57 -30.94 14.45
CA ALA A 129 8.81 -29.83 15.03
C ALA A 129 9.57 -28.50 14.98
N SER A 130 10.89 -28.52 15.19
CA SER A 130 11.70 -27.29 15.13
C SER A 130 11.75 -26.72 13.73
N GLN A 131 11.92 -27.58 12.72
CA GLN A 131 11.94 -27.14 11.33
C GLN A 131 10.58 -26.65 10.84
N GLU A 132 9.49 -27.31 11.23
CA GLU A 132 8.14 -26.85 10.93
C GLU A 132 7.85 -25.48 11.58
N ALA A 133 8.29 -25.27 12.82
CA ALA A 133 8.12 -24.00 13.51
C ALA A 133 8.91 -22.85 12.85
N ILE A 134 10.16 -23.11 12.45
CA ILE A 134 10.99 -22.15 11.70
C ILE A 134 10.33 -21.82 10.36
N ASP A 135 9.98 -22.84 9.56
CA ASP A 135 9.38 -22.66 8.23
C ASP A 135 8.03 -21.92 8.30
N SER A 136 7.17 -22.28 9.26
CA SER A 136 5.89 -21.59 9.46
C SER A 136 6.06 -20.13 9.82
N TYR A 137 7.04 -19.78 10.64
CA TYR A 137 7.30 -18.40 11.03
C TYR A 137 7.80 -17.58 9.83
N ASP A 138 8.69 -18.16 9.04
CA ASP A 138 9.26 -17.53 7.86
C ASP A 138 8.27 -17.36 6.71
N ASN A 139 7.36 -18.33 6.54
CA ASN A 139 6.23 -18.20 5.62
C ASN A 139 5.40 -16.93 5.93
N GLY A 140 5.30 -16.54 7.21
CA GLY A 140 4.70 -15.26 7.62
C GLY A 140 5.45 -14.04 7.06
N TYR A 141 6.78 -14.03 7.13
CA TYR A 141 7.60 -12.96 6.58
C TYR A 141 7.60 -12.93 5.04
N ILE A 142 7.57 -14.09 4.39
CA ILE A 142 7.40 -14.19 2.94
C ILE A 142 6.06 -13.56 2.53
N ALA A 143 4.98 -13.88 3.25
CA ALA A 143 3.67 -13.29 2.99
C ALA A 143 3.67 -11.77 3.14
N ILE A 144 4.30 -11.23 4.21
CA ILE A 144 4.49 -9.79 4.40
C ILE A 144 5.26 -9.19 3.21
N GLY A 145 6.38 -9.82 2.82
CA GLY A 145 7.19 -9.35 1.69
C GLY A 145 6.41 -9.29 0.36
N ILE A 146 5.59 -10.30 0.08
CA ILE A 146 4.72 -10.34 -1.11
C ILE A 146 3.70 -9.19 -1.09
N VAL A 147 3.05 -8.95 0.06
CA VAL A 147 2.08 -7.86 0.21
C VAL A 147 2.75 -6.50 -0.01
N VAL A 148 3.92 -6.27 0.59
CA VAL A 148 4.68 -5.03 0.43
C VAL A 148 5.09 -4.80 -1.03
N CYS A 149 5.60 -5.83 -1.71
CA CYS A 149 5.92 -5.78 -3.14
C CYS A 149 4.69 -5.44 -3.99
N THR A 150 3.57 -6.11 -3.73
CA THR A 150 2.31 -5.91 -4.47
C THR A 150 1.82 -4.47 -4.32
N CYS A 151 1.84 -3.92 -3.10
CA CYS A 151 1.51 -2.52 -2.84
C CYS A 151 2.41 -1.56 -3.63
N GLY A 152 3.72 -1.81 -3.66
CA GLY A 152 4.67 -1.01 -4.45
C GLY A 152 4.33 -1.04 -5.95
N VAL A 153 4.04 -2.22 -6.51
CA VAL A 153 3.63 -2.34 -7.92
C VAL A 153 2.34 -1.57 -8.21
N LEU A 154 1.33 -1.69 -7.33
CA LEU A 154 0.07 -0.96 -7.47
C LEU A 154 0.26 0.56 -7.42
N LEU A 155 1.15 1.07 -6.58
CA LEU A 155 1.50 2.49 -6.53
C LEU A 155 2.14 2.99 -7.83
N ILE A 156 3.03 2.21 -8.42
CA ILE A 156 3.64 2.53 -9.73
C ILE A 156 2.56 2.60 -10.81
N LEU A 157 1.69 1.59 -10.88
CA LEU A 157 0.59 1.56 -11.83
C LEU A 157 -0.31 2.78 -11.65
N TRP A 158 -0.70 3.09 -10.41
CA TRP A 158 -1.51 4.27 -10.09
C TRP A 158 -0.84 5.58 -10.56
N ALA A 159 0.46 5.76 -10.29
CA ALA A 159 1.21 6.94 -10.73
C ALA A 159 1.27 7.08 -12.26
N ILE A 160 1.41 5.97 -12.98
CA ILE A 160 1.40 5.95 -14.44
C ILE A 160 0.01 6.31 -14.98
N PHE A 161 -1.05 5.70 -14.44
CA PHE A 161 -2.43 5.95 -14.88
C PHE A 161 -2.88 7.37 -14.57
N SER A 162 -2.57 7.90 -13.38
CA SER A 162 -2.88 9.28 -13.01
C SER A 162 -2.14 10.27 -13.91
N SER A 163 -0.87 10.02 -14.22
CA SER A 163 -0.09 10.83 -15.16
C SER A 163 -0.67 10.84 -16.57
N LYS A 164 -1.07 9.66 -17.08
CA LYS A 164 -1.75 9.57 -18.38
C LYS A 164 -3.09 10.30 -18.37
N ALA A 165 -3.86 10.18 -17.29
CA ALA A 165 -5.15 10.86 -17.15
C ALA A 165 -5.01 12.39 -17.12
N GLU A 166 -4.04 12.90 -16.37
CA GLU A 166 -3.73 14.34 -16.33
C GLU A 166 -3.29 14.88 -17.69
N ARG A 167 -2.40 14.17 -18.40
CA ARG A 167 -1.97 14.59 -19.76
C ARG A 167 -3.14 14.67 -20.73
N LYS A 168 -4.04 13.67 -20.70
CA LYS A 168 -5.26 13.67 -21.50
C LYS A 168 -6.19 14.82 -21.14
N GLU A 169 -6.30 15.14 -19.85
CA GLU A 169 -7.11 16.24 -19.36
C GLU A 169 -6.56 17.60 -19.82
N THR A 170 -5.26 17.83 -19.67
CA THR A 170 -4.60 19.05 -20.16
C THR A 170 -4.78 19.22 -21.67
N ALA A 171 -4.64 18.14 -22.44
CA ALA A 171 -4.87 18.18 -23.89
C ALA A 171 -6.33 18.51 -24.25
N ARG A 172 -7.30 17.92 -23.53
CA ARG A 172 -8.74 18.20 -23.70
C ARG A 172 -9.05 19.67 -23.44
N HIS A 173 -8.49 20.25 -22.38
CA HIS A 173 -8.66 21.67 -22.09
C HIS A 173 -8.03 22.55 -23.17
N ALA A 174 -6.80 22.27 -23.60
CA ALA A 174 -6.15 23.04 -24.65
C ALA A 174 -6.94 23.01 -25.97
N GLU A 175 -7.53 21.87 -26.33
CA GLU A 175 -8.41 21.74 -27.51
C GLU A 175 -9.70 22.55 -27.34
N LYS A 176 -10.35 22.47 -26.16
CA LYS A 176 -11.55 23.25 -25.85
C LYS A 176 -11.29 24.75 -25.90
N THR A 177 -10.21 25.23 -25.28
CA THR A 177 -9.83 26.65 -25.32
C THR A 177 -9.64 27.12 -26.76
N LYS A 178 -9.01 26.32 -27.63
CA LYS A 178 -8.88 26.63 -29.06
C LYS A 178 -10.22 26.70 -29.80
N LYS A 179 -11.19 25.85 -29.45
CA LYS A 179 -12.55 25.87 -30.03
C LYS A 179 -13.34 27.09 -29.58
N ARG A 180 -13.25 27.47 -28.30
CA ARG A 180 -13.91 28.68 -27.74
C ARG A 180 -13.42 29.99 -28.34
N VAL A 181 -12.16 30.07 -28.78
CA VAL A 181 -11.70 31.25 -29.54
C VAL A 181 -12.45 31.41 -30.86
N LYS A 182 -13.03 30.33 -31.41
CA LYS A 182 -13.76 30.32 -32.68
C LYS A 182 -15.28 30.39 -32.54
N GLN A 183 -15.84 30.01 -31.39
CA GLN A 183 -17.28 29.93 -31.14
C GLN A 183 -17.63 30.65 -29.83
N LYS A 184 -18.65 31.51 -29.86
CA LYS A 184 -19.07 32.32 -28.71
C LYS A 184 -19.61 31.46 -27.56
N ASP A 185 -20.44 30.47 -27.89
CA ASP A 185 -21.04 29.53 -26.94
C ASP A 185 -20.71 28.07 -27.31
N ASP A 186 -20.56 27.22 -26.30
CA ASP A 186 -20.31 25.79 -26.49
C ASP A 186 -21.62 25.09 -26.91
N PRO A 187 -21.61 24.27 -27.98
CA PRO A 187 -22.83 23.60 -28.46
C PRO A 187 -23.31 22.52 -27.47
N ALA A 188 -24.63 22.36 -27.37
CA ALA A 188 -25.25 21.27 -26.64
C ALA A 188 -24.83 19.90 -27.23
N ILE A 189 -24.43 18.95 -26.39
CA ILE A 189 -24.11 17.58 -26.81
C ILE A 189 -25.40 16.78 -27.01
N ARG A 190 -26.30 16.83 -26.01
CA ARG A 190 -27.60 16.14 -26.00
C ARG A 190 -28.44 16.56 -24.78
N HIS A 191 -29.72 16.24 -24.78
CA HIS A 191 -30.53 16.29 -23.57
C HIS A 191 -30.06 15.25 -22.54
N ALA A 192 -30.15 15.61 -21.26
CA ALA A 192 -29.85 14.71 -20.17
C ALA A 192 -30.92 13.61 -20.09
N ASP A 193 -30.50 12.37 -20.27
CA ASP A 193 -31.37 11.23 -20.05
C ASP A 193 -31.47 10.95 -18.54
N TYR A 194 -32.64 11.19 -17.94
CA TYR A 194 -32.92 10.93 -16.53
C TYR A 194 -33.51 9.54 -16.28
N SER A 195 -33.83 8.79 -17.33
CA SER A 195 -34.27 7.39 -17.21
C SER A 195 -33.11 6.47 -16.84
N VAL A 196 -31.88 6.84 -17.21
CA VAL A 196 -30.68 6.09 -16.86
C VAL A 196 -30.27 6.39 -15.42
N LYS A 197 -30.05 5.34 -14.64
CA LYS A 197 -29.58 5.43 -13.25
C LYS A 197 -28.22 6.15 -13.21
N GLY A 198 -28.23 7.38 -12.70
CA GLY A 198 -27.07 8.23 -12.47
C GLY A 198 -27.03 8.75 -11.04
N LYS A 199 -25.84 9.10 -10.56
CA LYS A 199 -25.65 9.75 -9.26
C LYS A 199 -25.36 11.23 -9.49
N ILE A 200 -26.21 12.11 -8.94
CA ILE A 200 -25.88 13.53 -8.85
C ILE A 200 -24.75 13.68 -7.82
N LEU A 201 -23.59 14.13 -8.30
CA LEU A 201 -22.40 14.32 -7.46
C LEU A 201 -22.45 15.68 -6.76
N LEU A 202 -22.95 16.69 -7.46
CA LEU A 202 -23.18 18.04 -6.95
C LEU A 202 -24.23 18.74 -7.83
N ALA A 203 -25.01 19.65 -7.26
CA ALA A 203 -25.95 20.47 -8.00
C ALA A 203 -26.03 21.86 -7.36
N ALA A 204 -26.27 22.87 -8.18
CA ALA A 204 -26.44 24.25 -7.76
C ALA A 204 -27.42 24.95 -8.70
N THR A 205 -28.07 26.00 -8.19
CA THR A 205 -28.88 26.92 -8.99
C THR A 205 -28.30 28.31 -8.81
N ILE A 206 -28.04 29.00 -9.91
CA ILE A 206 -27.62 30.40 -9.92
C ILE A 206 -28.35 31.09 -11.06
N GLU A 207 -28.99 32.23 -10.78
CA GLU A 207 -29.85 32.94 -11.73
C GLU A 207 -30.90 31.99 -12.36
N GLU A 208 -30.88 31.84 -13.68
CA GLU A 208 -31.72 30.94 -14.47
C GLU A 208 -31.06 29.57 -14.76
N TYR A 209 -29.84 29.35 -14.30
CA TYR A 209 -29.06 28.14 -14.56
C TYR A 209 -29.25 27.11 -13.45
N LYS A 210 -29.87 25.98 -13.82
CA LYS A 210 -29.90 24.75 -13.02
C LYS A 210 -28.73 23.87 -13.42
N ILE A 211 -27.67 23.87 -12.63
CA ILE A 211 -26.41 23.19 -12.90
C ILE A 211 -26.39 21.86 -12.14
N SER A 212 -26.11 20.77 -12.84
CA SER A 212 -25.95 19.45 -12.25
C SER A 212 -24.67 18.79 -12.76
N TYR A 213 -23.81 18.45 -11.81
CA TYR A 213 -22.67 17.58 -12.03
C TYR A 213 -23.05 16.17 -11.61
N ARG A 214 -23.16 15.26 -12.58
CA ARG A 214 -23.58 13.88 -12.32
C ARG A 214 -22.65 12.87 -12.93
N ARG A 215 -22.71 11.65 -12.41
CA ARG A 215 -22.03 10.48 -12.95
C ARG A 215 -23.04 9.43 -13.38
N VAL A 216 -22.98 9.03 -14.64
CA VAL A 216 -23.76 7.94 -15.24
C VAL A 216 -22.80 6.86 -15.70
N LYS A 217 -22.85 5.68 -15.06
CA LYS A 217 -21.87 4.59 -15.28
C LYS A 217 -20.43 5.10 -15.11
N SER A 218 -19.66 5.16 -16.21
CA SER A 218 -18.27 5.65 -16.25
C SER A 218 -18.15 7.03 -16.90
N VAL A 219 -19.25 7.79 -17.01
CA VAL A 219 -19.27 9.12 -17.64
C VAL A 219 -19.67 10.16 -16.62
N ASN A 220 -18.82 11.18 -16.46
CA ASN A 220 -19.16 12.39 -15.73
C ASN A 220 -19.72 13.42 -16.70
N GLU A 221 -20.82 14.07 -16.32
CA GLU A 221 -21.59 14.98 -17.17
C GLU A 221 -21.77 16.33 -16.46
N LEU A 222 -21.55 17.41 -17.20
CA LEU A 222 -21.97 18.76 -16.86
C LEU A 222 -23.31 19.02 -17.54
N ILE A 223 -24.35 19.15 -16.73
CA ILE A 223 -25.70 19.44 -17.18
C ILE A 223 -26.07 20.85 -16.76
N VAL A 224 -26.62 21.61 -17.71
CA VAL A 224 -27.19 22.92 -17.46
C VAL A 224 -28.60 22.92 -18.06
N ASN A 225 -29.60 23.25 -17.25
CA ASN A 225 -31.01 23.31 -17.68
C ASN A 225 -31.51 22.04 -18.40
N GLY A 226 -31.05 20.87 -17.95
CA GLY A 226 -31.45 19.57 -18.52
C GLY A 226 -30.72 19.17 -19.80
N VAL A 227 -29.70 19.92 -20.20
CA VAL A 227 -28.87 19.66 -21.38
C VAL A 227 -27.43 19.36 -20.97
N VAL A 228 -26.82 18.34 -21.56
CA VAL A 228 -25.41 17.99 -21.37
C VAL A 228 -24.56 18.84 -22.30
N TYR A 229 -23.61 19.58 -21.73
CA TYR A 229 -22.67 20.43 -22.50
C TYR A 229 -21.23 19.93 -22.46
N ASP A 230 -20.88 19.13 -21.47
CA ASP A 230 -19.59 18.46 -21.43
C ASP A 230 -19.71 17.11 -20.75
N GLU A 231 -18.92 16.17 -21.24
CA GLU A 231 -18.84 14.84 -20.65
C GLU A 231 -17.40 14.30 -20.68
N LYS A 232 -17.08 13.49 -19.67
CA LYS A 232 -15.80 12.80 -19.58
C LYS A 232 -16.02 11.34 -19.21
N LYS A 233 -15.59 10.45 -20.09
CA LYS A 233 -15.56 9.01 -19.84
C LYS A 233 -14.28 8.60 -19.10
N GLY A 234 -14.43 7.85 -18.02
CA GLY A 234 -13.35 7.25 -17.25
C GLY A 234 -13.88 6.24 -16.23
N ILE A 235 -13.31 5.03 -16.22
CA ILE A 235 -13.66 3.98 -15.24
C ILE A 235 -13.25 4.44 -13.83
N ILE A 236 -12.00 4.91 -13.70
CA ILE A 236 -11.46 5.53 -12.49
C ILE A 236 -11.64 7.05 -12.59
N GLU A 237 -12.11 7.65 -11.50
CA GLU A 237 -12.23 9.11 -11.39
C GLU A 237 -10.94 9.73 -10.91
N PHE A 238 -10.24 10.41 -11.82
CA PHE A 238 -9.17 11.34 -11.48
C PHE A 238 -9.70 12.77 -11.44
N ALA A 239 -8.95 13.68 -10.84
CA ALA A 239 -9.26 15.11 -10.88
C ALA A 239 -9.51 15.58 -12.33
N HIS A 240 -10.54 16.38 -12.53
CA HIS A 240 -10.98 16.84 -13.85
C HIS A 240 -11.88 18.08 -13.74
N ASN A 241 -12.04 18.77 -14.87
CA ASN A 241 -12.88 19.94 -14.98
C ASN A 241 -13.76 19.82 -16.24
N LEU A 242 -15.06 19.68 -16.05
CA LEU A 242 -16.05 19.81 -17.12
C LEU A 242 -16.44 21.27 -17.24
N SER A 243 -16.47 21.82 -18.45
CA SER A 243 -16.86 23.21 -18.63
C SER A 243 -17.59 23.50 -19.93
N ALA A 244 -18.45 24.51 -19.87
CA ALA A 244 -19.25 25.04 -20.97
C ALA A 244 -19.28 26.57 -20.91
N VAL A 245 -19.34 27.24 -22.06
CA VAL A 245 -19.75 28.65 -22.18
C VAL A 245 -21.17 28.69 -22.71
N ILE A 246 -22.09 29.30 -21.98
CA ILE A 246 -23.52 29.37 -22.30
C ILE A 246 -23.96 30.82 -22.10
N ASP A 247 -24.52 31.43 -23.15
CA ASP A 247 -24.97 32.83 -23.15
C ASP A 247 -23.87 33.80 -22.67
N GLY A 248 -22.60 33.49 -22.98
CA GLY A 248 -21.43 34.24 -22.54
C GLY A 248 -20.93 33.95 -21.12
N HIS A 249 -21.61 33.12 -20.33
CA HIS A 249 -21.20 32.72 -18.99
C HIS A 249 -20.40 31.41 -19.00
N THR A 250 -19.32 31.35 -18.23
CA THR A 250 -18.50 30.14 -18.07
C THR A 250 -18.98 29.34 -16.88
N ILE A 251 -19.47 28.13 -17.15
CA ILE A 251 -19.92 27.19 -16.13
C ILE A 251 -18.94 26.03 -16.07
N GLU A 252 -18.44 25.73 -14.87
CA GLU A 252 -17.51 24.63 -14.63
C GLU A 252 -18.04 23.70 -13.54
N ALA A 253 -17.79 22.40 -13.68
CA ALA A 253 -17.98 21.45 -12.59
C ALA A 253 -17.00 20.30 -12.70
N GLY A 254 -16.58 19.73 -11.56
CA GLY A 254 -15.62 18.65 -11.62
C GLY A 254 -15.21 18.12 -10.28
N LEU A 255 -14.09 17.40 -10.28
CA LEU A 255 -13.43 16.84 -9.11
C LEU A 255 -12.04 17.45 -9.00
N ASP A 256 -11.70 18.04 -7.86
CA ASP A 256 -10.35 18.56 -7.65
C ASP A 256 -9.37 17.50 -7.12
N LYS A 257 -8.12 17.89 -6.88
CA LYS A 257 -7.05 17.01 -6.38
C LYS A 257 -7.25 16.61 -4.92
N ASP A 258 -8.03 17.38 -4.16
CA ASP A 258 -8.30 17.17 -2.74
C ASP A 258 -9.61 16.39 -2.52
N SER A 259 -10.14 15.79 -3.59
CA SER A 259 -11.36 14.99 -3.62
C SER A 259 -12.64 15.79 -3.34
N TYR A 260 -12.70 17.08 -3.69
CA TYR A 260 -13.94 17.85 -3.66
C TYR A 260 -14.59 17.84 -5.05
N SER A 261 -15.88 17.51 -5.08
CA SER A 261 -16.73 17.97 -6.16
C SER A 261 -16.86 19.49 -6.06
N TYR A 262 -16.84 20.21 -7.17
CA TYR A 262 -17.09 21.65 -7.21
C TYR A 262 -17.99 22.03 -8.38
N ILE A 263 -18.66 23.16 -8.26
CA ILE A 263 -19.30 23.91 -9.35
C ILE A 263 -18.82 25.36 -9.27
N ARG A 264 -18.41 25.92 -10.41
CA ARG A 264 -18.08 27.33 -10.56
C ARG A 264 -18.92 27.99 -11.64
N PHE A 265 -19.22 29.26 -11.41
CA PHE A 265 -19.90 30.15 -12.35
C PHE A 265 -19.04 31.40 -12.52
N ASP A 266 -18.59 31.68 -13.74
CA ASP A 266 -17.64 32.75 -14.08
C ASP A 266 -16.38 32.77 -13.19
N GLY A 267 -15.92 31.58 -12.81
CA GLY A 267 -14.75 31.37 -11.96
C GLY A 267 -15.01 31.50 -10.46
N GLU A 268 -16.21 31.91 -10.04
CA GLU A 268 -16.62 31.93 -8.64
C GLU A 268 -17.12 30.54 -8.19
N LEU A 269 -16.65 30.08 -7.02
CA LEU A 269 -17.09 28.81 -6.45
C LEU A 269 -18.48 28.96 -5.84
N ILE A 270 -19.47 28.30 -6.43
CA ILE A 270 -20.88 28.41 -5.99
C ILE A 270 -21.35 27.19 -5.19
N ALA A 271 -20.69 26.04 -5.36
CA ALA A 271 -20.93 24.86 -4.56
C ALA A 271 -19.67 23.97 -4.50
N ASP A 272 -19.45 23.33 -3.36
CA ASP A 272 -18.45 22.28 -3.21
C ASP A 272 -18.94 21.17 -2.28
N LYS A 273 -18.35 19.98 -2.41
CA LYS A 273 -18.65 18.84 -1.56
C LYS A 273 -17.47 17.89 -1.50
N LYS A 274 -16.93 17.65 -0.30
CA LYS A 274 -15.91 16.62 -0.08
C LYS A 274 -16.46 15.25 -0.43
N ARG A 275 -15.69 14.48 -1.19
CA ARG A 275 -15.99 13.09 -1.54
C ARG A 275 -15.08 12.16 -0.76
N ILE A 276 -15.66 11.04 -0.34
CA ILE A 276 -14.92 9.86 0.06
C ILE A 276 -14.85 9.01 -1.21
N ILE A 277 -13.65 8.86 -1.77
CA ILE A 277 -13.36 8.11 -3.00
C ILE A 277 -12.49 6.92 -2.63
#